data_AF-A0A662HUC9-F1
#
_entry.id   AF-A0A662HUC9-F1
#
_cell.length_a   1.000
_cell.length_b   1.000
_cell.length_c   1.000
_cell.angle_alpha   90.00
_cell.angle_beta   90.00
_cell.angle_gamma   90.00
#
_symmetry.space_group_name_H-M   'P 1'
#
loop_
_entity.id
_entity.type
_entity.pdbx_description
1 polymer ?
#
loop_
_entity_poly.entity_id
_entity_poly.type
_entity_poly.pdbx_seq_one_letter_code
_entity_poly.pdbx_strand_id
1 'polypeptide(L)' 'MTRLLGRSRVWGRGYTTIPVTVRRVLGIEDGDEIEWYLTDDGEVLIKKQEKVKGGGTGRG' A
#
# COMPACT_ATOMS: atom_id res chain seq x y z
N MET A 1 -10.10 8.51 14.97
CA MET A 1 -9.05 9.55 15.05
C MET A 1 -7.95 9.17 14.08
N THR A 2 -7.65 10.00 13.09
CA THR A 2 -6.65 9.70 12.06
C THR A 2 -5.33 10.36 12.43
N ARG A 3 -4.21 9.62 12.34
CA ARG A 3 -2.86 10.13 12.62
C ARG A 3 -2.07 10.22 11.32
N LEU A 4 -1.50 11.39 11.04
CA LEU A 4 -0.57 11.57 9.93
C LEU A 4 0.74 10.81 10.22
N LEU A 5 1.06 9.82 9.37
CA LEU A 5 2.30 9.03 9.51
C LEU A 5 3.48 9.59 8.68
N GLY A 6 3.20 10.47 7.72
CA GLY A 6 4.23 11.12 6.91
C GLY A 6 3.63 11.94 5.77
N ARG A 7 4.46 12.77 5.15
CA ARG A 7 4.15 13.52 3.94
C ARG A 7 5.29 13.32 2.95
N SER A 8 4.96 13.06 1.70
CA SER A 8 5.92 12.96 0.60
C SER A 8 5.52 13.91 -0.52
N ARG A 9 6.50 14.34 -1.31
CA ARG A 9 6.26 15.13 -2.52
C ARG A 9 6.02 14.17 -3.68
N VAL A 10 5.10 14.53 -4.56
CA VAL A 10 4.92 13.86 -5.85
C VAL A 10 5.92 14.44 -6.84
N TRP A 11 6.61 13.57 -7.54
CA TRP A 11 7.64 13.91 -8.53
C TRP A 11 7.12 13.66 -9.94
N GLY A 12 8.00 13.81 -10.95
CA GLY A 12 7.64 13.58 -12.35
C GLY A 12 7.01 12.21 -12.56
N ARG A 13 6.05 12.14 -13.50
CA ARG A 13 5.25 10.94 -13.82
C ARG A 13 4.38 10.42 -12.67
N GLY A 14 4.15 11.21 -11.64
CA GLY A 14 3.21 10.87 -10.56
C GLY A 14 3.79 9.97 -9.47
N TYR A 15 5.10 9.69 -9.48
CA TYR A 15 5.71 8.87 -8.45
C TYR A 15 5.90 9.64 -7.14
N THR A 16 5.73 8.93 -6.02
CA THR A 16 6.11 9.43 -4.70
C THR A 16 6.77 8.33 -3.88
N THR A 17 7.45 8.71 -2.81
CA THR A 17 8.05 7.77 -1.88
C THR A 17 7.06 7.45 -0.76
N ILE A 18 6.94 6.17 -0.41
CA ILE A 18 6.19 5.77 0.80
C ILE A 18 7.06 6.12 2.02
N PRO A 19 6.63 6.98 2.95
CA PRO A 19 7.43 7.36 4.12
C PRO A 19 7.86 6.14 4.94
N VAL A 20 9.06 6.18 5.53
CA VAL A 20 9.61 5.03 6.28
C VAL A 20 8.70 4.56 7.41
N THR A 21 8.03 5.48 8.10
CA THR A 21 7.06 5.16 9.16
C THR A 21 5.87 4.39 8.62
N VAL A 22 5.35 4.77 7.45
CA VAL A 22 4.22 4.08 6.79
C VAL A 22 4.65 2.66 6.40
N ARG A 23 5.84 2.50 5.80
CA ARG A 23 6.36 1.17 5.44
C ARG A 23 6.48 0.25 6.65
N ARG A 24 7.02 0.75 7.77
CA ARG A 24 7.19 -0.03 9.00
C ARG A 24 5.85 -0.44 9.62
N VAL A 25 4.87 0.48 9.66
CA VAL A 25 3.54 0.20 10.22
C VAL A 25 2.77 -0.81 9.37
N LEU A 26 2.89 -0.72 8.04
CA LEU A 26 2.17 -1.60 7.10
C LEU A 26 2.96 -2.84 6.67
N GLY A 27 4.20 -3.00 7.13
CA GLY A 27 5.08 -4.10 6.72
C GLY A 27 5.32 -4.15 5.21
N ILE A 28 5.53 -3.00 4.58
CA ILE A 28 5.79 -2.87 3.14
C ILE A 28 7.29 -3.04 2.88
N GLU A 29 7.60 -3.99 2.00
CA GLU A 29 8.95 -4.35 1.56
C GLU A 29 9.06 -4.19 0.03
N ASP A 30 10.29 -4.24 -0.49
CA ASP A 30 10.53 -4.15 -1.93
C ASP A 30 9.88 -5.33 -2.66
N GLY A 31 9.11 -5.02 -3.71
CA GLY A 31 8.35 -6.01 -4.48
C GLY A 31 6.93 -6.28 -3.99
N ASP A 32 6.49 -5.63 -2.90
CA ASP A 32 5.08 -5.63 -2.51
C ASP A 32 4.23 -4.74 -3.44
N GLU A 33 2.99 -5.14 -3.65
CA GLU A 33 1.99 -4.34 -4.36
C GLU A 33 1.16 -3.49 -3.39
N ILE A 34 0.77 -2.29 -3.84
CA ILE A 34 -0.01 -1.32 -3.09
C ILE A 34 -1.34 -1.09 -3.79
N GLU A 35 -2.43 -1.27 -3.06
CA GLU A 35 -3.80 -1.05 -3.53
C GLU A 35 -4.28 0.33 -3.10
N TRP A 36 -5.02 0.98 -3.99
CA TRP A 36 -5.56 2.32 -3.81
C TRP A 36 -7.09 2.26 -3.93
N TYR A 37 -7.79 2.76 -2.91
CA TYR A 37 -9.24 2.77 -2.85
C TYR A 37 -9.73 4.21 -2.72
N LEU A 38 -10.75 4.58 -3.48
CA LEU A 38 -11.52 5.80 -3.28
C LEU A 38 -12.70 5.47 -2.37
N THR A 39 -12.83 6.17 -1.25
CA THR A 39 -14.01 6.04 -0.38
C THR A 39 -15.17 6.88 -0.90
N ASP A 40 -16.38 6.58 -0.43
CA ASP A 40 -17.58 7.34 -0.79
C ASP A 40 -17.51 8.81 -0.34
N ASP A 41 -16.70 9.09 0.69
CA ASP A 41 -16.43 10.45 1.20
C ASP A 41 -15.34 11.19 0.41
N GLY A 42 -14.79 10.57 -0.64
CA GLY A 42 -13.77 11.16 -1.51
C GLY A 42 -12.35 11.09 -0.96
N GLU A 43 -12.10 10.29 0.08
CA GLU A 43 -10.75 10.05 0.60
C GLU A 43 -10.07 8.90 -0.15
N VAL A 44 -8.73 8.93 -0.21
CA VAL A 44 -7.94 7.85 -0.78
C VAL A 44 -7.32 7.01 0.33
N LEU A 45 -7.67 5.73 0.38
CA LEU A 45 -7.08 4.74 1.26
C LEU A 45 -6.04 3.92 0.52
N ILE A 46 -4.95 3.62 1.20
CA ILE A 46 -3.85 2.81 0.67
C ILE A 46 -3.70 1.56 1.52
N LYS A 47 -3.57 0.39 0.88
CA LYS A 47 -3.34 -0.89 1.55
C LYS A 47 -2.18 -1.64 0.89
N LYS A 48 -1.45 -2.42 1.66
CA LYS A 48 -0.58 -3.46 1.10
C LYS A 48 -1.48 -4.57 0.58
N GLN A 49 -1.26 -5.01 -0.66
CA GLN A 49 -1.98 -6.15 -1.20
C GLN A 49 -1.64 -7.38 -0.36
N GLU A 50 -2.65 -8.06 0.16
CA GLU A 50 -2.43 -9.37 0.77
C GLU A 50 -2.17 -10.37 -0.34
N LYS A 51 -1.02 -11.06 -0.28
CA LYS A 51 -0.83 -12.23 -1.13
C LYS A 51 -1.94 -13.22 -0.78
N VAL A 52 -2.85 -13.47 -1.71
CA VAL A 52 -3.78 -14.59 -1.60
C VAL A 52 -2.92 -15.82 -1.32
N LYS A 53 -3.06 -16.42 -0.14
CA LYS A 53 -2.40 -17.70 0.16
C LYS A 53 -2.87 -18.66 -0.92
N GLY A 54 -2.00 -18.95 -1.89
CA GLY A 54 -2.30 -19.81 -3.00
C GLY A 54 -2.88 -21.10 -2.45
N GLY A 55 -4.12 -21.40 -2.82
CA GLY A 55 -4.64 -22.75 -2.72
C GLY A 55 -3.70 -23.64 -3.50
N GLY A 56 -2.94 -24.46 -2.77
CA GLY A 56 -2.18 -25.54 -3.37
C GLY A 56 -3.17 -26.49 -4.02
N THR A 57 -3.35 -26.37 -5.33
CA THR A 57 -3.77 -27.52 -6.14
C THR A 57 -2.51 -28.12 -6.70
N GLY A 58 -1.99 -29.13 -5.98
CA GLY A 58 -1.21 -30.16 -6.63
C GLY A 58 -2.01 -30.72 -7.81
N ARG A 59 -1.36 -30.82 -8.96
CA ARG A 59 -1.66 -31.84 -9.96
C ARG A 59 -0.33 -32.45 -10.35
N GLY A 60 -0.27 -33.77 -10.19
CA GLY A 60 0.86 -34.60 -10.58
C GLY A 60 0.91 -34.86 -12.07
#